data_AF-A0A4R6SCF4-F1
#
_entry.id   AF-A0A4R6SCF4-F1
#
_cell.length_a   1.000
_cell.length_b   1.000
_cell.length_c   1.000
_cell.angle_alpha   90.00
_cell.angle_beta   90.00
_cell.angle_gamma   90.00
#
_symmetry.space_group_name_H-M   'P 1'
#
loop_
_entity.id
_entity.type
_entity.pdbx_description
1 polymer ?
#
loop_
_entity_poly.entity_id
_entity_poly.type
_entity_poly.pdbx_seq_one_letter_code
_entity_poly.pdbx_strand_id
1 'polypeptide(L)'
;MSTTDAANLTDLPVLASHASWRGFALHSLVIVAVYRCAVCDRSRDSAMVATQESSDEVICPKCFMHLARTEHGSSSAGRPGRHRAGP
;
A
#
# COMPACT_ATOMS: atom_id res chain seq x y z
N MET A 1 27.10 7.08 -2.24
CA MET A 1 26.06 7.18 -3.28
C MET A 1 25.32 5.85 -3.34
N SER A 2 24.04 5.85 -2.98
CA SER A 2 23.03 4.86 -3.39
C SER A 2 21.69 5.48 -3.03
N THR A 3 21.22 6.41 -3.86
CA THR A 3 19.81 6.82 -3.81
C THR A 3 19.03 5.54 -4.03
N THR A 4 18.29 5.11 -3.01
CA THR A 4 17.42 3.96 -3.19
C THR A 4 16.36 4.39 -4.18
N ASP A 5 16.51 3.93 -5.41
CA ASP A 5 15.61 4.24 -6.50
C ASP A 5 14.25 3.64 -6.15
N ALA A 6 13.32 4.50 -5.78
CA ALA A 6 11.94 4.10 -5.59
C ALA A 6 11.40 3.78 -6.99
N ALA A 7 11.30 2.50 -7.32
CA ALA A 7 10.75 2.07 -8.60
C ALA A 7 9.33 2.64 -8.75
N ASN A 8 9.13 3.51 -9.74
CA ASN A 8 7.81 4.05 -10.07
C ASN A 8 7.07 3.06 -10.97
N LEU A 9 5.74 3.14 -10.99
CA LEU A 9 4.93 2.26 -11.85
C LEU A 9 5.32 2.35 -13.34
N THR A 10 5.75 3.54 -13.79
CA THR A 10 6.13 3.81 -15.19
C THR A 10 7.30 2.94 -15.67
N ASP A 11 8.13 2.43 -14.76
CA ASP A 11 9.28 1.57 -15.06
C ASP A 11 8.93 0.07 -15.05
N LEU A 12 7.70 -0.28 -14.67
CA LEU A 12 7.27 -1.68 -14.53
C LEU A 12 6.44 -2.12 -15.74
N PRO A 13 6.75 -3.27 -16.36
CA PRO A 13 5.97 -3.77 -17.49
C PRO A 13 4.63 -4.32 -16.97
N VAL A 14 3.60 -3.48 -16.98
CA VAL A 14 2.24 -3.84 -16.55
C VAL A 14 1.57 -4.72 -17.60
N LEU A 15 1.12 -5.90 -17.18
CA LEU A 15 0.34 -6.85 -17.98
C LEU A 15 -1.15 -6.49 -17.95
N ALA A 16 -1.67 -6.18 -16.77
CA ALA A 16 -3.08 -5.85 -16.57
C ALA A 16 -3.26 -4.95 -15.36
N SER A 17 -4.23 -4.04 -15.45
CA SER A 17 -4.66 -3.18 -14.34
C SER A 17 -6.08 -3.56 -13.95
N HIS A 18 -6.28 -3.81 -12.66
CA HIS A 18 -7.59 -4.12 -12.09
C HIS A 18 -8.27 -2.83 -11.65
N ALA A 19 -9.61 -2.86 -11.59
CA ALA A 19 -10.42 -1.68 -11.29
C ALA A 19 -9.94 -0.96 -10.01
N SER A 20 -9.89 0.37 -10.09
CA SER A 20 -9.47 1.18 -8.96
C SER A 20 -10.47 1.04 -7.81
N TRP A 21 -9.94 0.76 -6.62
CA TRP A 21 -10.71 0.69 -5.39
C TRP A 21 -10.20 1.77 -4.45
N ARG A 22 -11.07 2.75 -4.14
CA ARG A 22 -10.78 3.82 -3.17
C ARG A 22 -9.50 4.60 -3.50
N GLY A 23 -9.29 4.90 -4.78
CA GLY A 23 -8.09 5.63 -5.23
C GLY A 23 -6.81 4.78 -5.21
N PHE A 24 -6.92 3.45 -5.14
CA PHE A 24 -5.81 2.54 -5.37
C PHE A 24 -6.09 1.65 -6.59
N ALA A 25 -5.09 1.45 -7.44
CA ALA A 25 -5.16 0.51 -8.54
C ALA A 25 -4.23 -0.67 -8.26
N LEU A 26 -4.68 -1.88 -8.59
CA LEU A 26 -3.83 -3.08 -8.50
C LEU A 26 -3.37 -3.46 -9.91
N HIS A 27 -2.08 -3.65 -10.07
CA HIS A 27 -1.44 -3.98 -11.34
C HIS A 27 -0.77 -5.35 -11.26
N SER A 28 -1.01 -6.17 -12.27
CA SER A 28 -0.26 -7.39 -12.55
C SER A 28 0.87 -7.05 -13.52
N LEU A 29 2.07 -7.56 -13.26
CA LEU A 29 3.28 -7.31 -14.03
C LEU A 29 3.61 -8.52 -14.90
N VAL A 30 4.32 -8.28 -16.01
CA VAL A 30 4.82 -9.34 -16.90
C VAL A 30 5.96 -10.14 -16.25
N ILE A 31 6.72 -9.50 -15.35
CA ILE A 31 7.85 -10.09 -14.64
C ILE A 31 7.69 -9.94 -13.13
N VAL A 32 8.41 -10.76 -12.37
CA VAL A 32 8.63 -10.50 -10.94
C VAL A 32 9.56 -9.29 -10.82
N ALA A 33 9.04 -8.17 -10.32
CA ALA A 33 9.83 -6.96 -10.11
C ALA A 33 10.33 -6.88 -8.68
N VAL A 34 11.55 -6.37 -8.51
CA VAL A 34 12.09 -5.98 -7.20
C VAL A 34 11.88 -4.47 -7.04
N TYR A 35 11.13 -4.08 -6.02
CA TYR A 35 10.78 -2.69 -5.75
C TYR A 35 10.76 -2.41 -4.24
N ARG A 36 10.80 -1.14 -3.86
CA ARG A 36 10.65 -0.70 -2.46
C ARG A 36 9.22 -0.23 -2.25
N CYS A 37 8.51 -0.82 -1.30
CA CYS A 37 7.12 -0.46 -1.01
C CYS A 37 7.06 0.89 -0.28
N ALA A 38 6.31 1.86 -0.80
CA ALA A 38 6.18 3.19 -0.20
C ALA A 38 5.59 3.18 1.23
N VAL A 39 4.78 2.17 1.56
CA VAL A 39 4.09 2.09 2.88
C VAL A 39 4.96 1.44 3.95
N CYS A 40 5.60 0.31 3.65
CA CYS A 40 6.38 -0.43 4.65
C CYS A 40 7.89 -0.23 4.52
N ASP A 41 8.32 0.50 3.49
CA ASP A 41 9.71 0.85 3.19
C ASP A 41 10.65 -0.37 3.01
N ARG A 42 10.08 -1.56 2.78
CA ARG A 42 10.83 -2.79 2.53
C ARG A 42 10.92 -3.10 1.04
N SER A 43 12.06 -3.63 0.64
CA SER A 43 12.22 -4.28 -0.67
C SER A 43 11.33 -5.51 -0.78
N ARG A 44 10.68 -5.66 -1.92
CA ARG A 44 9.73 -6.72 -2.23
C ARG A 44 9.96 -7.21 -3.66
N ASP A 45 9.83 -8.51 -3.83
CA ASP A 45 9.79 -9.22 -5.09
C ASP A 45 8.35 -9.70 -5.34
N SER A 46 7.71 -9.20 -6.40
CA SER A 46 6.34 -9.58 -6.71
C SER A 46 6.00 -9.29 -8.17
N ALA A 47 5.15 -10.13 -8.76
CA ALA A 47 4.50 -9.86 -10.06
C ALA A 47 3.20 -9.05 -9.90
N MET A 48 2.91 -8.55 -8.70
CA MET A 48 1.79 -7.67 -8.40
C MET A 48 2.23 -6.49 -7.55
N VAL A 49 1.74 -5.31 -7.91
CA VAL A 49 1.95 -4.05 -7.20
C VAL A 49 0.63 -3.30 -7.15
N ALA A 50 0.42 -2.50 -6.12
CA ALA A 50 -0.65 -1.51 -6.09
C ALA A 50 -0.04 -0.11 -6.24
N THR A 51 -0.80 0.83 -6.76
CA THR A 51 -0.46 2.26 -6.75
C THR A 51 -1.61 3.05 -6.17
N GLN A 52 -1.34 4.28 -5.77
CA GLN A 52 -2.37 5.23 -5.39
C GLN A 52 -2.61 6.18 -6.57
N GLU A 53 -3.85 6.47 -6.93
CA GLU A 53 -4.19 7.26 -8.12
C GLU A 53 -3.56 8.67 -8.11
N SER A 54 -3.29 9.21 -6.92
CA SER A 54 -2.61 10.49 -6.72
C SER A 54 -1.08 10.42 -6.75
N SER A 55 -0.48 9.22 -6.82
CA SER A 55 0.98 9.04 -6.78
C SER A 55 1.43 7.76 -7.49
N ASP A 56 2.42 7.85 -8.38
CA ASP A 56 3.02 6.67 -9.04
C ASP A 56 3.85 5.76 -8.11
N GLU A 57 3.75 5.98 -6.80
CA GLU A 57 4.38 5.17 -5.77
C GLU A 57 3.80 3.75 -5.71
N VAL A 58 4.70 2.77 -5.65
CA VAL A 58 4.35 1.35 -5.62
C VAL A 58 4.19 0.85 -4.19
N ILE A 59 3.09 0.12 -3.97
CA ILE A 59 2.66 -0.45 -2.71
C ILE A 59 2.61 -1.96 -2.87
N CYS A 60 3.15 -2.70 -1.91
CA CYS A 60 3.13 -4.15 -1.98
C CYS A 60 1.72 -4.73 -1.72
N PRO A 61 1.39 -5.91 -2.27
CA PRO A 61 0.07 -6.52 -2.11
C PRO A 61 -0.37 -6.67 -0.65
N LYS A 62 0.57 -6.94 0.27
CA LYS A 62 0.28 -7.06 1.70
C LYS A 62 -0.16 -5.73 2.31
N CYS A 63 0.54 -4.63 2.00
CA CYS A 63 0.18 -3.31 2.49
C CYS A 63 -1.13 -2.83 1.85
N PHE A 64 -1.32 -3.06 0.56
CA PHE A 64 -2.60 -2.79 -0.12
C PHE A 64 -3.78 -3.50 0.56
N MET A 65 -3.65 -4.80 0.84
CA MET A 65 -4.70 -5.56 1.54
C MET A 65 -4.98 -5.05 2.95
N HIS A 66 -3.97 -4.53 3.67
CA HIS A 66 -4.18 -3.90 4.96
C HIS A 66 -4.92 -2.56 4.83
N LEU A 67 -4.49 -1.70 3.91
CA LEU A 67 -5.12 -0.40 3.65
C LEU A 67 -6.57 -0.55 3.19
N ALA A 68 -6.85 -1.52 2.31
CA ALA A 68 -8.19 -1.83 1.86
C ALA A 68 -9.12 -2.31 2.99
N ARG A 69 -8.56 -2.88 4.08
CA ARG A 69 -9.32 -3.38 5.24
C ARG A 69 -9.46 -2.36 6.37
N THR A 70 -8.45 -1.54 6.64
CA THR A 70 -8.45 -0.61 7.80
C THR A 70 -9.48 0.51 7.69
N GLU A 71 -9.81 0.95 6.48
CA GLU A 71 -10.85 1.97 6.25
C GLU A 71 -12.28 1.46 6.53
N HIS A 72 -12.48 0.14 6.67
CA HIS A 72 -13.76 -0.42 7.13
C HIS A 72 -13.91 -0.40 8.67
N GLY A 73 -12.85 -0.08 9.42
CA GLY A 73 -12.81 -0.23 10.89
C GLY A 73 -12.71 1.05 11.71
N SER A 74 -12.63 2.24 11.10
CA SER A 74 -12.39 3.50 11.84
C SER A 74 -13.64 4.21 12.37
N SER A 75 -14.81 3.55 12.41
CA SER A 75 -16.03 4.12 13.02
C SER A 75 -16.42 3.52 14.37
N SER A 76 -15.60 2.68 15.00
CA SER A 76 -15.95 2.10 16.32
C SER A 76 -14.76 1.72 17.21
N ALA A 77 -13.76 2.58 17.34
CA ALA A 77 -12.84 2.54 18.49
C ALA A 77 -13.25 3.61 19.50
N GLY A 78 -14.19 3.25 20.37
CA GLY A 78 -14.64 4.07 21.49
C GLY A 78 -13.47 4.55 22.34
N ARG A 79 -13.50 5.84 22.67
CA ARG A 79 -12.58 6.52 23.58
C ARG A 79 -12.42 5.73 24.88
N PRO A 80 -11.19 5.48 25.39
CA PRO A 80 -11.03 5.02 26.76
C PRO A 80 -11.27 6.20 27.71
N GLY A 81 -12.51 6.34 28.19
CA GLY A 81 -12.86 7.24 29.28
C GLY A 81 -12.26 6.75 30.59
N ARG A 82 -11.01 7.13 30.86
CA ARG A 82 -10.40 7.06 32.19
C ARG A 82 -11.13 8.04 33.12
N HIS A 83 -11.96 7.54 34.03
CA HIS A 83 -12.20 8.21 35.31
C HIS A 83 -12.47 7.18 36.41
N ARG A 84 -11.44 6.88 37.21
CA ARG A 84 -11.63 6.43 38.59
C ARG A 84 -10.64 7.20 39.45
N ALA A 85 -11.11 8.33 39.98
CA ALA A 85 -10.52 8.99 41.13
C ALA A 85 -11.02 8.26 42.38
N GLY A 86 -10.13 8.07 43.36
CA GLY A 86 -10.45 7.58 44.71
C GLY A 86 -11.44 8.51 45.43
N PRO A 87 -11.95 8.08 46.58
CA PRO A 87 -11.12 7.92 47.78
C PRO A 87 -11.01 6.50 48.32
#